data_AF-R6LZN2-F1
#
_entry.id   AF-R6LZN2-F1
#
_cell.length_a   1.000
_cell.length_b   1.000
_cell.length_c   1.000
_cell.angle_alpha   90.00
_cell.angle_beta   90.00
_cell.angle_gamma   90.00
#
_symmetry.space_group_name_H-M   'P 1'
#
loop_
_entity.id
_entity.type
_entity.pdbx_description
1 polymer ?
#
loop_
_entity_poly.entity_id
_entity_poly.type
_entity_poly.pdbx_seq_one_letter_code
_entity_poly.pdbx_strand_id
1 'polypeptide(L)' 'MDASIGQLAAIRKLEENGVLRTLPQKLQQTAQLRRDNPEATLSELAEMPDPPVSKSAMNHRMRKLIELSKEL' A
#
# COMPACT_ATOMS: atom_id res chain seq x y z
N MET A 1 1.12 12.42 13.23
CA MET A 1 1.96 11.31 12.72
C MET A 1 1.77 11.24 11.23
N ASP A 2 2.86 11.18 10.48
CA ASP A 2 2.84 11.16 9.03
C ASP A 2 2.19 9.87 8.52
N ALA A 3 1.08 9.98 7.78
CA ALA A 3 0.32 8.82 7.34
C ALA A 3 1.14 7.93 6.39
N SER A 4 2.10 8.51 5.66
CA SER A 4 3.03 7.80 4.77
C SER A 4 3.97 6.87 5.57
N ILE A 5 4.51 7.33 6.70
CA ILE A 5 5.40 6.56 7.58
C ILE A 5 4.70 5.30 8.09
N GLY A 6 3.46 5.44 8.56
CA GLY A 6 2.67 4.29 9.03
C GLY A 6 2.39 3.26 7.93
N GLN A 7 2.18 3.71 6.70
CA GLN A 7 1.96 2.83 5.55
C GLN A 7 3.23 2.08 5.16
N LEU A 8 4.36 2.77 5.09
CA LEU A 8 5.65 2.15 4.79
C LEU A 8 6.07 1.14 5.86
N ALA A 9 5.82 1.44 7.14
CA ALA A 9 6.07 0.51 8.24
C ALA A 9 5.20 -0.76 8.12
N ALA A 10 3.91 -0.61 7.83
CA ALA A 10 3.01 -1.73 7.61
C ALA A 10 3.46 -2.60 6.42
N ILE A 11 3.83 -1.97 5.30
CA ILE A 11 4.32 -2.66 4.10
C ILE A 11 5.61 -3.43 4.40
N ARG A 12 6.59 -2.82 5.09
CA ARG A 12 7.83 -3.50 5.49
C ARG A 12 7.56 -4.71 6.37
N LYS A 13 6.69 -4.58 7.37
CA LYS A 13 6.33 -5.69 8.26
C LYS A 13 5.72 -6.87 7.49
N LEU A 14 4.83 -6.60 6.53
CA LEU A 14 4.26 -7.62 5.66
C LEU A 14 5.32 -8.30 4.77
N GLU A 15 6.28 -7.54 4.27
CA GLU A 15 7.37 -8.05 3.43
C GLU A 15 8.35 -8.93 4.21
N GLU A 16 8.81 -8.47 5.37
CA GLU A 16 9.75 -9.18 6.26
C GLU A 16 9.18 -10.53 6.73
N ASN A 17 7.86 -10.60 6.96
CA ASN A 17 7.17 -11.84 7.32
C ASN A 17 6.80 -12.70 6.09
N GLY A 18 7.15 -12.28 4.87
CA GLY A 18 6.85 -13.00 3.65
C GLY A 18 5.36 -13.08 3.29
N VAL A 19 4.51 -12.29 3.94
CA VAL A 19 3.08 -12.24 3.72
C VAL A 19 2.74 -11.39 2.50
N LEU A 20 3.50 -10.32 2.23
CA LEU A 20 3.20 -9.42 1.11
C LEU A 20 3.05 -10.16 -0.23
N ARG A 21 3.94 -11.11 -0.52
CA ARG A 21 3.93 -11.93 -1.76
C ARG A 21 2.74 -12.88 -1.88
N THR A 22 2.03 -13.17 -0.79
CA THR A 22 0.85 -14.06 -0.79
C THR A 22 -0.45 -13.28 -0.97
N LEU A 23 -0.41 -11.95 -0.86
CA LEU A 23 -1.59 -11.09 -0.99
C LEU A 23 -2.08 -11.01 -2.45
N PRO A 24 -3.35 -10.66 -2.70
CA PRO A 24 -3.82 -10.38 -4.06
C PRO A 24 -2.94 -9.35 -4.78
N GLN A 25 -2.72 -9.53 -6.09
CA GLN A 25 -1.83 -8.69 -6.91
C GLN A 25 -2.06 -7.18 -6.73
N LYS A 26 -3.34 -6.77 -6.64
CA LYS A 26 -3.74 -5.37 -6.40
C LYS A 26 -3.20 -4.78 -5.09
N LEU A 27 -3.02 -5.58 -4.03
CA LEU A 27 -2.39 -5.13 -2.78
C LEU A 27 -0.87 -5.09 -2.91
N GLN A 28 -0.27 -6.06 -3.60
CA GLN A 28 1.17 -6.06 -3.89
C GLN A 28 1.57 -4.82 -4.71
N GLN A 29 0.79 -4.50 -5.75
CA GLN A 29 0.99 -3.29 -6.57
C GLN A 29 0.84 -2.01 -5.76
N THR A 30 -0.18 -1.92 -4.89
CA THR A 30 -0.35 -0.76 -3.99
C THR A 30 0.84 -0.61 -3.03
N ALA A 31 1.37 -1.71 -2.49
CA ALA A 31 2.55 -1.69 -1.63
C ALA A 31 3.79 -1.23 -2.40
N GLN A 32 3.98 -1.73 -3.63
CA GLN A 32 5.08 -1.35 -4.51
C GLN A 32 5.03 0.15 -4.86
N LEU A 33 3.88 0.64 -5.33
CA LEU A 33 3.71 2.05 -5.68
C LEU A 33 4.02 2.99 -4.51
N ARG A 34 3.57 2.64 -3.29
CA ARG A 34 3.87 3.41 -2.08
C ARG A 34 5.36 3.38 -1.72
N ARG A 35 6.05 2.27 -1.92
CA ARG A 35 7.49 2.16 -1.67
C ARG A 35 8.31 2.97 -2.67
N ASP A 36 7.93 2.92 -3.93
CA ASP A 36 8.63 3.62 -5.01
C ASP A 36 8.37 5.13 -4.96
N ASN A 37 7.23 5.54 -4.39
CA ASN A 37 6.81 6.93 -4.29
C ASN A 37 6.38 7.26 -2.85
N PRO A 38 7.32 7.30 -1.88
CA PRO A 38 7.01 7.47 -0.45
C PRO A 38 6.32 8.81 -0.14
N GLU A 39 6.71 9.86 -0.87
CA GLU A 39 6.19 11.23 -0.72
C GLU A 39 4.86 11.45 -1.45
N ALA A 40 4.45 10.53 -2.33
CA ALA A 40 3.24 10.71 -3.10
C ALA A 40 1.98 10.61 -2.22
N THR A 41 1.02 11.48 -2.49
CA THR A 41 -0.31 11.41 -1.90
C THR A 41 -1.06 10.17 -2.40
N LEU A 42 -2.13 9.77 -1.69
CA LEU A 42 -3.00 8.67 -2.15
C LEU A 42 -3.71 8.98 -3.47
N SER A 43 -3.91 10.26 -3.80
CA SER A 43 -4.48 10.66 -5.09
C SER A 43 -3.48 10.42 -6.22
N GLU A 44 -2.24 10.91 -6.07
CA GLU A 44 -1.20 10.73 -7.09
C GLU A 44 -0.91 9.24 -7.33
N LEU A 45 -0.82 8.43 -6.27
CA LEU A 45 -0.65 6.99 -6.43
C LEU A 45 -1.80 6.32 -7.15
N ALA A 46 -3.03 6.83 -7.01
CA ALA A 46 -4.20 6.27 -7.68
C ALA A 46 -4.18 6.51 -9.19
N GLU A 47 -3.44 7.53 -9.65
CA GLU A 47 -3.28 7.90 -11.05
C GLU A 47 -2.11 7.17 -11.74
N MET A 48 -1.18 6.58 -10.98
CA MET A 48 -0.01 5.86 -11.53
C MET A 48 -0.31 4.53 -12.24
N PRO A 49 -1.28 3.69 -11.81
CA PRO A 49 -1.65 2.49 -12.55
C PRO A 49 -2.26 2.83 -13.91
N ASP A 50 -2.13 1.91 -14.87
CA ASP A 50 -2.83 1.96 -16.15
C ASP A 50 -3.73 0.72 -16.31
N PRO A 51 -5.07 0.87 -16.32
CA PRO A 51 -5.83 2.11 -16.14
C PRO A 51 -5.75 2.66 -14.69
N PRO A 52 -5.92 3.99 -14.50
CA PRO A 52 -5.91 4.58 -13.17
C PRO A 52 -7.08 4.08 -12.33
N VAL A 53 -6.89 4.08 -11.02
CA VAL A 53 -7.91 3.69 -10.05
C VAL A 53 -8.45 4.91 -9.33
N SER A 54 -9.64 4.78 -8.72
CA SER A 54 -10.13 5.86 -7.87
C SER A 54 -9.27 5.99 -6.60
N LYS A 55 -9.18 7.22 -6.07
CA LYS A 55 -8.58 7.48 -4.76
C LYS A 55 -9.19 6.61 -3.65
N SER A 56 -10.49 6.34 -3.71
CA SER A 56 -11.18 5.48 -2.72
C SER A 56 -10.72 4.03 -2.80
N ALA A 57 -10.52 3.49 -4.01
CA ALA A 57 -9.97 2.15 -4.20
C ALA A 57 -8.52 2.06 -3.70
N MET A 58 -7.67 3.05 -4.01
CA MET A 58 -6.30 3.11 -3.51
C MET A 58 -6.25 3.18 -1.97
N ASN A 59 -7.07 4.03 -1.37
CA ASN A 59 -7.18 4.14 0.09
C ASN A 59 -7.67 2.84 0.73
N HIS A 60 -8.66 2.16 0.16
CA HIS A 60 -9.14 0.88 0.68
C HIS A 60 -8.05 -0.20 0.65
N ARG A 61 -7.30 -0.30 -0.45
CA ARG A 61 -6.15 -1.21 -0.56
C ARG A 61 -5.09 -0.89 0.50
N MET A 62 -4.79 0.39 0.69
CA MET A 62 -3.81 0.83 1.69
C MET A 62 -4.25 0.52 3.14
N ARG A 63 -5.52 0.77 3.47
CA ARG A 63 -6.08 0.39 4.78
C ARG A 63 -5.99 -1.11 4.99
N LYS A 64 -6.28 -1.92 3.97
CA LYS A 64 -6.18 -3.38 4.07
C LYS A 64 -4.76 -3.84 4.35
N LEU A 65 -3.74 -3.24 3.72
CA LEU A 65 -2.33 -3.52 4.03
C LEU A 65 -2.00 -3.19 5.49
N ILE A 66 -2.44 -2.04 5.99
CA ILE A 66 -2.24 -1.66 7.39
C ILE A 66 -2.92 -2.65 8.34
N GLU A 67 -4.17 -3.04 8.07
CA GLU A 67 -4.91 -4.02 8.88
C GLU A 67 -4.21 -5.37 8.92
N LEU A 68 -3.82 -5.90 7.77
CA LEU A 68 -3.10 -7.18 7.68
C LEU A 68 -1.77 -7.14 8.44
N SER A 69 -1.06 -6.00 8.45
CA SER A 69 0.19 -5.86 9.20
C SER A 69 0.00 -5.89 10.73
N LYS A 70 -1.21 -5.59 11.23
CA LYS A 70 -1.53 -5.62 12.67
C LYS A 70 -1.83 -7.03 13.17
N GLU A 71 -2.15 -7.95 12.26
CA GLU A 71 -2.41 -9.37 12.57
C GLU A 71 -1.11 -10.21 12.63
N LEU A 72 0.03 -9.60 12.33
CA LEU A 72 1.38 -10.14 12.50
C LEU A 72 1.99 -9.70 13.83
#